data_AF-W2WVG7-F1
#
_entry.id   AF-W2WVG7-F1
#
_cell.length_a   1.000
_cell.length_b   1.000
_cell.length_c   1.000
_cell.angle_alpha   90.00
_cell.angle_beta   90.00
_cell.angle_gamma   90.00
#
_symmetry.space_group_name_H-M   'P 1'
#
loop_
_entity.id
_entity.type
_entity.pdbx_description
1 polymer ?
#
loop_
_entity_poly.entity_id
_entity_poly.type
_entity_poly.pdbx_seq_one_letter_code
_entity_poly.pdbx_strand_id
1 'polypeptide(L)'
;MKPQDRDARTKLKLCEKIIKEAAFAAAIQSERNLPLSETIDVNSLVVDPSYDGPCLPEDVSKTKPDFIVALMDRFKRGKLLHRKFVIQILLKLKEMLCALPSLLRVSLPADDPDAHFTVCGDTHGQFYDVCNIFSLNGLPSESNPYLFNGDFVDRGSFSFEVVMTLFAMKLVYPQHVHLLRGNHESKNMNKIYGFEGEVKHKYDETVMQLFTEVFNWLPLAAVIENKVLVVHGGLFSEENVTLADIEKIDRNREPPESGLMSDLMWSDPQPFPGRGPSKRGIGLSFGPDVTKAFLELNNLDLLVRSHEVKDEGYLVEHDGKCITVFSAPNYCDQMGNKGAFIRFERDMQPRFTQFVAVEHPPIRPMAYAGNMGGMFG
;
A
#
# COMPACT_ATOMS: atom_id res chain seq x y z
N MET A 1 -31.79 18.53 16.25
CA MET A 1 -31.15 19.22 15.12
C MET A 1 -32.04 20.36 14.65
N LYS A 2 -31.49 21.54 14.38
CA LYS A 2 -32.28 22.67 13.85
C LYS A 2 -32.56 22.43 12.34
N PRO A 3 -33.81 22.32 11.87
CA PRO A 3 -34.16 21.95 10.49
C PRO A 3 -33.70 22.92 9.37
N GLN A 4 -33.15 24.08 9.76
CA GLN A 4 -32.74 25.16 8.87
C GLN A 4 -31.21 25.35 8.82
N ASP A 5 -30.45 24.45 9.44
CA ASP A 5 -28.99 24.52 9.42
C ASP A 5 -28.45 24.31 7.99
N ARG A 6 -27.78 25.34 7.46
CA ARG A 6 -27.24 25.37 6.10
C ARG A 6 -26.16 24.31 5.91
N ASP A 7 -25.36 24.04 6.94
CA ASP A 7 -24.32 23.02 6.92
C ASP A 7 -24.95 21.62 6.85
N ALA A 8 -25.96 21.35 7.68
CA ALA A 8 -26.68 20.07 7.68
C ALA A 8 -27.36 19.77 6.33
N ARG A 9 -27.96 20.77 5.67
CA ARG A 9 -28.57 20.60 4.34
C ARG A 9 -27.54 20.36 3.24
N THR A 10 -26.37 20.98 3.35
CA THR A 10 -25.28 20.80 2.39
C THR A 10 -24.71 19.38 2.50
N LYS A 11 -24.48 18.92 3.73
CA LYS A 11 -24.03 17.55 4.03
C LYS A 11 -25.05 16.50 3.61
N LEU A 12 -26.35 16.74 3.84
CA LEU A 12 -27.43 15.84 3.40
C LEU A 12 -27.44 15.67 1.87
N LYS A 13 -27.42 16.78 1.11
CA LYS A 13 -27.40 16.73 -0.36
C LYS A 13 -26.16 16.01 -0.90
N LEU A 14 -25.01 16.19 -0.25
CA LEU A 14 -23.78 15.51 -0.63
C LEU A 14 -23.90 13.99 -0.37
N CYS A 15 -24.45 13.60 0.78
CA CYS A 15 -24.70 12.20 1.12
C CYS A 15 -25.67 11.54 0.11
N GLU A 16 -26.79 12.20 -0.20
CA GLU A 16 -27.76 11.73 -1.21
C GLU A 16 -27.13 11.55 -2.60
N LYS A 17 -26.24 12.48 -3.01
CA LYS A 17 -25.50 12.37 -4.27
C LYS A 17 -24.57 11.15 -4.25
N ILE A 18 -23.81 10.94 -3.18
CA ILE A 18 -22.90 9.80 -3.05
C ILE A 18 -23.65 8.47 -3.05
N ILE A 19 -24.79 8.38 -2.36
CA ILE A 19 -25.63 7.17 -2.35
C ILE A 19 -26.13 6.85 -3.78
N LYS A 20 -26.59 7.86 -4.52
CA LYS A 20 -27.04 7.68 -5.91
C LYS A 20 -25.89 7.23 -6.83
N GLU A 21 -24.72 7.82 -6.70
CA GLU A 21 -23.52 7.41 -7.46
C GLU A 21 -23.11 5.97 -7.14
N ALA A 22 -23.14 5.58 -5.85
CA ALA A 22 -22.82 4.23 -5.42
C ALA A 22 -23.82 3.19 -5.97
N ALA A 23 -25.12 3.50 -5.92
CA ALA A 23 -26.17 2.66 -6.48
C ALA A 23 -26.03 2.50 -8.01
N PHE A 24 -25.70 3.58 -8.73
CA PHE A 24 -25.45 3.53 -10.17
C PHE A 24 -24.21 2.69 -10.51
N ALA A 25 -23.12 2.87 -9.77
CA ALA A 25 -21.90 2.09 -9.96
C ALA A 25 -22.13 0.58 -9.71
N ALA A 26 -22.89 0.23 -8.67
CA ALA A 26 -23.25 -1.16 -8.38
C ALA A 26 -24.11 -1.79 -9.50
N ALA A 27 -24.99 -1.01 -10.12
CA ALA A 27 -25.80 -1.48 -11.25
C ALA A 27 -24.95 -1.79 -12.50
N ILE A 28 -23.98 -0.94 -12.84
CA ILE A 28 -23.05 -1.18 -13.97
C ILE A 28 -22.17 -2.41 -13.72
N GLN A 29 -21.75 -2.64 -12.48
CA GLN A 29 -20.87 -3.76 -12.11
C GLN A 29 -21.55 -5.14 -12.31
N SER A 30 -22.87 -5.19 -12.46
CA SER A 30 -23.63 -6.42 -12.73
C SER A 30 -23.58 -6.89 -14.20
N GLU A 31 -23.18 -6.02 -15.13
CA GLU A 31 -22.94 -6.37 -16.53
C GLU A 31 -21.49 -6.87 -16.69
N ARG A 32 -21.31 -8.16 -17.01
CA ARG A 32 -19.98 -8.77 -17.25
C ARG A 32 -19.35 -8.20 -18.52
N ASN A 33 -18.74 -7.04 -18.41
CA ASN A 33 -17.76 -6.52 -19.37
C ASN A 33 -16.40 -7.18 -19.11
N LEU A 34 -15.62 -7.40 -20.17
CA LEU A 34 -14.22 -7.83 -20.04
C LEU A 34 -13.43 -6.80 -19.20
N PRO A 35 -12.44 -7.21 -18.39
CA PRO A 35 -11.58 -6.27 -17.67
C PRO A 35 -10.95 -5.24 -18.60
N LEU A 36 -10.74 -4.02 -18.12
CA LEU A 36 -10.17 -2.94 -18.93
C LEU A 36 -8.76 -3.32 -19.42
N SER A 37 -8.01 -4.06 -18.60
CA SER A 37 -6.69 -4.56 -18.98
C SER A 37 -6.67 -5.44 -20.23
N GLU A 38 -7.80 -6.08 -20.55
CA GLU A 38 -7.92 -6.99 -21.70
C GLU A 38 -8.43 -6.29 -22.97
N THR A 39 -8.98 -5.08 -22.81
CA THR A 39 -9.62 -4.33 -23.90
C THR A 39 -8.81 -3.13 -24.36
N ILE A 40 -7.83 -2.67 -23.57
CA ILE A 40 -7.02 -1.50 -23.88
C ILE A 40 -5.91 -1.82 -24.90
N ASP A 41 -5.91 -1.13 -26.04
CA ASP A 41 -4.81 -1.19 -27.01
C ASP A 41 -3.75 -0.13 -26.67
N VAL A 42 -2.76 -0.53 -25.88
CA VAL A 42 -1.64 0.34 -25.48
C VAL A 42 -0.72 0.73 -26.65
N ASN A 43 -0.69 -0.06 -27.73
CA ASN A 43 0.15 0.20 -28.89
C ASN A 43 -0.38 1.35 -29.73
N SER A 44 -1.69 1.58 -29.71
CA SER A 44 -2.34 2.74 -30.34
C SER A 44 -1.91 4.09 -29.74
N LEU A 45 -1.35 4.10 -28.52
CA LEU A 45 -0.92 5.33 -27.85
C LEU A 45 0.40 5.83 -28.46
N VAL A 46 0.34 7.04 -29.02
CA VAL A 46 1.51 7.74 -29.57
C VAL A 46 2.19 8.53 -28.46
N VAL A 47 3.53 8.44 -28.40
CA VAL A 47 4.35 9.30 -27.54
C VAL A 47 4.70 10.55 -28.33
N ASP A 48 4.36 11.71 -27.79
CA ASP A 48 4.67 12.99 -28.44
C ASP A 48 6.20 13.17 -28.59
N PRO A 49 6.72 13.62 -29.75
CA PRO A 49 8.15 13.85 -29.96
C PRO A 49 8.80 14.83 -28.96
N SER A 50 8.01 15.70 -28.32
CA SER A 50 8.47 16.62 -27.28
C SER A 50 8.62 15.98 -25.90
N TYR A 51 8.21 14.71 -25.74
CA TYR A 51 8.36 13.99 -24.49
C TYR A 51 9.84 13.77 -24.14
N ASP A 52 10.26 14.37 -23.03
CA ASP A 52 11.65 14.39 -22.54
C ASP A 52 11.89 13.45 -21.34
N GLY A 53 10.96 12.52 -21.08
CA GLY A 53 11.00 11.64 -19.92
C GLY A 53 11.54 10.23 -20.23
N PRO A 54 11.63 9.39 -19.20
CA PRO A 54 12.11 8.02 -19.37
C PRO A 54 11.09 7.20 -20.18
N CYS A 55 11.61 6.39 -21.10
CA CYS A 55 10.84 5.50 -21.94
C CYS A 55 11.06 4.05 -21.49
N LEU A 56 10.01 3.24 -21.57
CA LEU A 56 10.14 1.79 -21.40
C LEU A 56 10.69 1.14 -22.69
N PRO A 57 11.44 0.03 -22.59
CA PRO A 57 11.74 -0.81 -23.74
C PRO A 57 10.45 -1.41 -24.32
N GLU A 58 10.53 -1.89 -25.58
CA GLU A 58 9.42 -2.59 -26.23
C GLU A 58 8.94 -3.79 -25.40
N ASP A 59 9.89 -4.57 -24.89
CA ASP A 59 9.65 -5.62 -23.91
C ASP A 59 9.80 -5.06 -22.49
N VAL A 60 8.65 -4.70 -21.88
CA VAL A 60 8.57 -4.09 -20.54
C VAL A 60 9.27 -4.92 -19.46
N SER A 61 9.38 -6.25 -19.64
CA SER A 61 10.08 -7.13 -18.68
C SER A 61 11.60 -6.91 -18.66
N LYS A 62 12.16 -6.26 -19.69
CA LYS A 62 13.59 -5.93 -19.80
C LYS A 62 13.91 -4.51 -19.32
N THR A 63 13.01 -3.89 -18.55
CA THR A 63 13.23 -2.56 -17.98
C THR A 63 14.47 -2.59 -17.07
N LYS A 64 15.38 -1.63 -17.29
CA LYS A 64 16.67 -1.57 -16.58
C LYS A 64 16.60 -0.70 -15.32
N PRO A 65 17.50 -0.91 -14.33
CA PRO A 65 17.55 -0.09 -13.11
C PRO A 65 17.63 1.42 -13.34
N ASP A 66 18.31 1.89 -14.39
CA ASP A 66 18.41 3.32 -14.73
C ASP A 66 17.04 3.98 -14.94
N PHE A 67 16.02 3.22 -15.35
CA PHE A 67 14.66 3.73 -15.49
C PHE A 67 14.09 4.19 -14.15
N ILE A 68 14.37 3.49 -13.04
CA ILE A 68 13.91 3.86 -11.69
C ILE A 68 14.49 5.22 -11.31
N VAL A 69 15.80 5.40 -11.50
CA VAL A 69 16.50 6.65 -11.16
C VAL A 69 15.96 7.81 -12.00
N ALA A 70 15.79 7.59 -13.31
CA ALA A 70 15.23 8.60 -14.21
C ALA A 70 13.77 8.96 -13.88
N LEU A 71 12.96 7.97 -13.48
CA LEU A 71 11.58 8.17 -13.05
C LEU A 71 11.51 9.00 -11.77
N MET A 72 12.30 8.66 -10.76
CA MET A 72 12.38 9.39 -9.50
C MET A 72 12.83 10.83 -9.72
N ASP A 73 13.88 11.05 -10.52
CA ASP A 73 14.36 12.40 -10.84
C ASP A 73 13.29 13.23 -11.58
N ARG A 74 12.54 12.61 -12.48
CA ARG A 74 11.43 13.27 -13.17
C ARG A 74 10.32 13.69 -12.20
N PHE A 75 9.94 12.82 -11.28
CA PHE A 75 8.94 13.11 -10.25
C PHE A 75 9.40 14.18 -9.26
N LYS A 76 10.67 14.17 -8.84
CA LYS A 76 11.26 15.25 -8.01
C LYS A 76 11.21 16.62 -8.70
N ARG A 77 11.23 16.66 -10.03
CA ARG A 77 11.06 17.87 -10.85
C ARG A 77 9.60 18.23 -11.12
N GLY A 78 8.63 17.54 -10.50
CA GLY A 78 7.20 17.77 -10.68
C GLY A 78 6.67 17.41 -12.07
N LYS A 79 7.39 16.57 -12.82
CA LYS A 79 6.98 16.15 -14.17
C LYS A 79 6.35 14.75 -14.14
N LEU A 80 5.34 14.52 -14.98
CA LEU A 80 4.61 13.25 -15.06
C LEU A 80 5.22 12.27 -16.07
N LEU A 81 5.12 10.96 -15.79
CA LEU A 81 5.44 9.89 -16.74
C LEU A 81 4.43 9.89 -17.89
N HIS A 82 4.85 9.59 -19.12
CA HIS A 82 3.92 9.56 -20.24
C HIS A 82 2.83 8.50 -20.02
N ARG A 83 1.57 8.81 -20.34
CA ARG A 83 0.40 7.94 -20.14
C ARG A 83 0.59 6.53 -20.70
N LYS A 84 1.23 6.41 -21.88
CA LYS A 84 1.59 5.12 -22.48
C LYS A 84 2.39 4.22 -21.52
N PHE A 85 3.46 4.76 -20.94
CA PHE A 85 4.34 4.01 -20.04
C PHE A 85 3.67 3.69 -18.71
N VAL A 86 2.79 4.56 -18.20
CA VAL A 86 1.94 4.27 -17.03
C VAL A 86 1.08 3.03 -17.29
N ILE A 87 0.35 3.01 -18.39
CA ILE A 87 -0.52 1.87 -18.76
C ILE A 87 0.31 0.60 -18.97
N GLN A 88 1.45 0.69 -19.66
CA GLN A 88 2.35 -0.47 -19.84
C GLN A 88 2.83 -1.05 -18.51
N ILE A 89 3.21 -0.21 -17.54
CA ILE A 89 3.60 -0.65 -16.20
C ILE A 89 2.41 -1.33 -15.51
N LEU A 90 1.22 -0.72 -15.50
CA LEU A 90 0.05 -1.27 -14.82
C LEU A 90 -0.36 -2.63 -15.40
N LEU A 91 -0.38 -2.77 -16.74
CA LEU A 91 -0.68 -4.04 -17.39
C LEU A 91 0.34 -5.12 -17.04
N LYS A 92 1.64 -4.78 -17.07
CA LYS A 92 2.69 -5.75 -16.74
C LYS A 92 2.68 -6.12 -15.25
N LEU A 93 2.42 -5.17 -14.36
CA LEU A 93 2.29 -5.42 -12.94
C LEU A 93 1.10 -6.31 -12.64
N LYS A 94 -0.06 -6.10 -13.29
CA LYS A 94 -1.21 -7.00 -13.17
C LYS A 94 -0.82 -8.43 -13.52
N GLU A 95 -0.20 -8.65 -14.67
CA GLU A 95 0.27 -9.97 -15.11
C GLU A 95 1.18 -10.63 -14.05
N MET A 96 2.16 -9.88 -13.54
CA MET A 96 3.11 -10.37 -12.53
C MET A 96 2.43 -10.70 -11.20
N LEU A 97 1.53 -9.83 -10.72
CA LEU A 97 0.85 -10.01 -9.43
C LEU A 97 -0.20 -11.12 -9.48
N CYS A 98 -0.88 -11.32 -10.62
CA CYS A 98 -1.79 -12.46 -10.85
C CYS A 98 -1.11 -13.81 -10.60
N ALA A 99 0.18 -13.92 -10.96
CA ALA A 99 0.95 -15.15 -10.81
C ALA A 99 1.43 -15.42 -9.37
N LEU A 100 1.27 -14.45 -8.45
CA LEU A 100 1.71 -14.59 -7.07
C LEU A 100 0.62 -15.22 -6.18
N PRO A 101 1.01 -15.95 -5.11
CA PRO A 101 0.08 -16.39 -4.08
C PRO A 101 -0.39 -15.20 -3.21
N SER A 102 -1.45 -15.42 -2.43
CA SER A 102 -1.94 -14.43 -1.47
C SER A 102 -1.00 -14.26 -0.27
N LEU A 103 -0.22 -15.30 0.05
CA LEU A 103 0.85 -15.31 1.05
C LEU A 103 2.21 -15.51 0.37
N LEU A 104 3.07 -14.50 0.40
CA LEU A 104 4.43 -14.60 -0.13
C LEU A 104 5.33 -15.38 0.84
N ARG A 105 6.29 -16.14 0.30
CA ARG A 105 7.39 -16.71 1.06
C ARG A 105 8.69 -16.09 0.58
N VAL A 106 9.42 -15.48 1.50
CA VAL A 106 10.65 -14.74 1.22
C VAL A 106 11.79 -15.39 1.97
N SER A 107 12.88 -15.66 1.26
CA SER A 107 14.09 -16.22 1.84
C SER A 107 15.31 -15.39 1.50
N LEU A 108 16.25 -15.31 2.44
CA LEU A 108 17.54 -14.63 2.32
C LEU A 108 18.56 -15.55 1.62
N PRO A 109 19.34 -15.09 0.62
CA PRO A 109 20.24 -15.92 -0.20
C PRO A 109 21.30 -16.67 0.63
N ALA A 110 21.17 -17.97 0.90
CA ALA A 110 21.91 -18.70 1.95
C ALA A 110 23.45 -18.56 1.95
N ASP A 111 24.06 -18.21 0.83
CA ASP A 111 25.50 -18.04 0.61
C ASP A 111 26.03 -16.63 0.93
N ASP A 112 25.16 -15.67 1.24
CA ASP A 112 25.55 -14.30 1.60
C ASP A 112 25.43 -14.06 3.12
N PRO A 113 26.53 -13.92 3.88
CA PRO A 113 26.49 -13.65 5.31
C PRO A 113 25.94 -12.27 5.65
N ASP A 114 26.01 -11.31 4.70
CA ASP A 114 25.55 -9.94 4.85
C ASP A 114 24.13 -9.74 4.30
N ALA A 115 23.48 -10.84 3.89
CA ALA A 115 22.11 -10.84 3.43
C ALA A 115 21.18 -10.24 4.48
N HIS A 116 20.36 -9.31 4.02
CA HIS A 116 19.40 -8.60 4.85
C HIS A 116 18.13 -8.32 4.05
N PHE A 117 17.08 -7.91 4.75
CA PHE A 117 15.79 -7.59 4.18
C PHE A 117 15.16 -6.42 4.90
N THR A 118 14.71 -5.41 4.16
CA THR A 118 14.10 -4.22 4.74
C THR A 118 12.58 -4.26 4.64
N VAL A 119 11.89 -3.97 5.74
CA VAL A 119 10.43 -3.82 5.81
C VAL A 119 10.09 -2.36 6.12
N CYS A 120 9.37 -1.74 5.20
CA CYS A 120 8.76 -0.42 5.35
C CYS A 120 7.26 -0.58 5.64
N GLY A 121 6.72 0.28 6.49
CA GLY A 121 5.29 0.43 6.71
C GLY A 121 4.65 1.39 5.71
N ASP A 122 3.56 2.02 6.15
CA ASP A 122 2.76 2.96 5.37
C ASP A 122 3.62 4.13 4.89
N THR A 123 3.34 4.60 3.66
CA THR A 123 4.04 5.74 3.06
C THR A 123 3.10 6.85 2.58
N HIS A 124 1.81 6.52 2.35
CA HIS A 124 0.71 7.47 2.17
C HIS A 124 1.04 8.68 1.28
N GLY A 125 1.58 8.42 0.09
CA GLY A 125 1.86 9.47 -0.89
C GLY A 125 2.88 10.52 -0.46
N GLN A 126 3.75 10.20 0.50
CA GLN A 126 4.89 11.05 0.89
C GLN A 126 6.14 10.72 0.05
N PHE A 127 6.09 11.02 -1.24
CA PHE A 127 7.13 10.65 -2.23
C PHE A 127 8.55 11.10 -1.85
N TYR A 128 8.68 12.29 -1.27
CA TYR A 128 9.98 12.85 -0.89
C TYR A 128 10.59 12.10 0.31
N ASP A 129 9.76 11.66 1.25
CA ASP A 129 10.18 10.81 2.36
C ASP A 129 10.53 9.39 1.89
N VAL A 130 9.80 8.85 0.92
CA VAL A 130 10.19 7.58 0.26
C VAL A 130 11.56 7.71 -0.42
N CYS A 131 11.83 8.84 -1.09
CA CYS A 131 13.17 9.12 -1.62
C CYS A 131 14.23 9.23 -0.52
N ASN A 132 13.87 9.75 0.66
CA ASN A 132 14.76 9.82 1.81
C ASN A 132 15.09 8.41 2.36
N ILE A 133 14.11 7.51 2.44
CA ILE A 133 14.34 6.09 2.80
C ILE A 133 15.43 5.49 1.90
N PHE A 134 15.33 5.67 0.58
CA PHE A 134 16.33 5.16 -0.36
C PHE A 134 17.69 5.87 -0.25
N SER A 135 17.71 7.12 0.18
CA SER A 135 18.96 7.85 0.41
C SER A 135 19.68 7.34 1.68
N LEU A 136 18.91 6.92 2.68
CA LEU A 136 19.42 6.40 3.96
C LEU A 136 19.79 4.91 3.89
N ASN A 137 18.99 4.10 3.20
CA ASN A 137 19.10 2.63 3.20
C ASN A 137 19.46 2.05 1.82
N GLY A 138 19.78 2.91 0.84
CA GLY A 138 20.09 2.51 -0.53
C GLY A 138 18.86 2.15 -1.35
N LEU A 139 18.98 2.24 -2.68
CA LEU A 139 17.93 1.82 -3.60
C LEU A 139 17.72 0.31 -3.55
N PRO A 140 16.51 -0.19 -3.86
CA PRO A 140 16.27 -1.61 -4.03
C PRO A 140 17.18 -2.20 -5.10
N SER A 141 17.70 -3.39 -4.83
CA SER A 141 18.52 -4.19 -5.74
C SER A 141 18.44 -5.66 -5.33
N GLU A 142 19.11 -6.54 -6.06
CA GLU A 142 19.20 -7.96 -5.70
C GLU A 142 19.83 -8.16 -4.31
N SER A 143 20.81 -7.32 -3.94
CA SER A 143 21.48 -7.36 -2.63
C SER A 143 20.86 -6.44 -1.57
N ASN A 144 19.79 -5.71 -1.91
CA ASN A 144 19.09 -4.80 -0.99
C ASN A 144 17.57 -4.92 -1.20
N PRO A 145 16.96 -6.05 -0.80
CA PRO A 145 15.55 -6.31 -1.00
C PRO A 145 14.67 -5.53 -0.01
N TYR A 146 13.46 -5.17 -0.47
CA TYR A 146 12.48 -4.41 0.29
C TYR A 146 11.10 -5.06 0.26
N LEU A 147 10.37 -4.90 1.36
CA LEU A 147 8.93 -5.06 1.42
C LEU A 147 8.29 -3.74 1.86
N PHE A 148 7.32 -3.26 1.10
CA PHE A 148 6.43 -2.17 1.50
C PHE A 148 5.08 -2.76 1.91
N ASN A 149 4.73 -2.55 3.18
CA ASN A 149 3.63 -3.24 3.84
C ASN A 149 2.31 -2.44 3.77
N GLY A 150 1.82 -2.23 2.55
CA GLY A 150 0.55 -1.55 2.27
C GLY A 150 0.58 -0.03 2.47
N ASP A 151 -0.55 0.60 2.14
CA ASP A 151 -0.83 2.02 2.32
C ASP A 151 0.24 2.91 1.67
N PHE A 152 0.42 2.69 0.37
CA PHE A 152 1.32 3.46 -0.48
C PHE A 152 0.73 4.82 -0.85
N VAL A 153 -0.61 4.86 -0.94
CA VAL A 153 -1.39 5.96 -1.51
C VAL A 153 -2.32 6.59 -0.47
N ASP A 154 -3.08 7.57 -0.94
CA ASP A 154 -4.01 8.40 -0.17
C ASP A 154 -3.32 9.29 0.86
N ARG A 155 -4.06 10.29 1.34
CA ARG A 155 -3.66 11.26 2.37
C ARG A 155 -2.60 12.24 1.87
N GLY A 156 -1.39 11.78 1.57
CA GLY A 156 -0.37 12.59 0.90
C GLY A 156 -0.73 12.85 -0.56
N SER A 157 -0.25 13.98 -1.07
CA SER A 157 -0.60 14.49 -2.41
C SER A 157 0.40 14.13 -3.51
N PHE A 158 1.29 13.17 -3.22
CA PHE A 158 2.24 12.59 -4.18
C PHE A 158 2.08 11.05 -4.24
N SER A 159 0.84 10.56 -4.11
CA SER A 159 0.52 9.13 -4.09
C SER A 159 0.87 8.44 -5.40
N PHE A 160 0.61 9.11 -6.53
CA PHE A 160 0.95 8.61 -7.84
C PHE A 160 2.46 8.39 -8.00
N GLU A 161 3.27 9.35 -7.55
CA GLU A 161 4.73 9.27 -7.63
C GLU A 161 5.28 8.13 -6.75
N VAL A 162 4.73 7.94 -5.54
CA VAL A 162 5.09 6.80 -4.67
C VAL A 162 4.77 5.49 -5.38
N VAL A 163 3.50 5.23 -5.70
CA VAL A 163 3.08 3.92 -6.19
C VAL A 163 3.74 3.57 -7.53
N MET A 164 3.93 4.54 -8.43
CA MET A 164 4.61 4.30 -9.71
C MET A 164 6.10 4.02 -9.53
N THR A 165 6.76 4.64 -8.55
CA THR A 165 8.15 4.32 -8.21
C THR A 165 8.26 2.90 -7.66
N LEU A 166 7.37 2.52 -6.74
CA LEU A 166 7.33 1.16 -6.18
C LEU A 166 7.01 0.11 -7.25
N PHE A 167 6.09 0.40 -8.17
CA PHE A 167 5.77 -0.50 -9.29
C PHE A 167 6.94 -0.63 -10.27
N ALA A 168 7.65 0.45 -10.58
CA ALA A 168 8.87 0.38 -11.39
C ALA A 168 9.96 -0.47 -10.70
N MET A 169 10.12 -0.33 -9.39
CA MET A 169 11.05 -1.15 -8.60
C MET A 169 10.63 -2.62 -8.58
N LYS A 170 9.34 -2.93 -8.44
CA LYS A 170 8.81 -4.30 -8.55
C LYS A 170 9.01 -4.89 -9.94
N LEU A 171 8.84 -4.08 -10.99
CA LEU A 171 9.05 -4.49 -12.38
C LEU A 171 10.52 -4.89 -12.63
N VAL A 172 11.46 -4.08 -12.17
CA VAL A 172 12.91 -4.31 -12.36
C VAL A 172 13.44 -5.41 -11.44
N TYR A 173 12.96 -5.48 -10.19
CA TYR A 173 13.43 -6.43 -9.18
C TYR A 173 12.28 -7.31 -8.65
N PRO A 174 11.69 -8.18 -9.50
CA PRO A 174 10.48 -8.92 -9.17
C PRO A 174 10.63 -9.88 -7.98
N GLN A 175 11.84 -10.36 -7.71
CA GLN A 175 12.12 -11.28 -6.61
C GLN A 175 12.62 -10.58 -5.33
N HIS A 176 12.90 -9.28 -5.39
CA HIS A 176 13.56 -8.55 -4.30
C HIS A 176 12.77 -7.33 -3.82
N VAL A 177 11.75 -6.91 -4.56
CA VAL A 177 10.79 -5.89 -4.13
C VAL A 177 9.43 -6.56 -3.95
N HIS A 178 8.86 -6.42 -2.76
CA HIS A 178 7.59 -7.03 -2.37
C HIS A 178 6.62 -5.93 -1.93
N LEU A 179 5.39 -6.01 -2.43
CA LEU A 179 4.34 -5.04 -2.15
C LEU A 179 3.17 -5.82 -1.56
N LEU A 180 2.81 -5.52 -0.32
CA LEU A 180 1.62 -6.09 0.31
C LEU A 180 0.46 -5.10 0.22
N ARG A 181 -0.76 -5.60 0.21
CA ARG A 181 -1.96 -4.78 0.15
C ARG A 181 -2.30 -4.20 1.51
N GLY A 182 -2.42 -2.87 1.60
CA GLY A 182 -3.01 -2.17 2.74
C GLY A 182 -4.46 -1.80 2.49
N ASN A 183 -5.16 -1.30 3.51
CA ASN A 183 -6.57 -0.94 3.38
C ASN A 183 -6.78 0.23 2.41
N HIS A 184 -5.78 1.10 2.22
CA HIS A 184 -5.82 2.18 1.25
C HIS A 184 -5.61 1.74 -0.20
N GLU A 185 -5.19 0.51 -0.49
CA GLU A 185 -5.25 -0.07 -1.84
C GLU A 185 -6.65 -0.67 -2.13
N SER A 186 -7.69 0.13 -1.86
CA SER A 186 -9.09 -0.21 -2.09
C SER A 186 -9.89 0.98 -2.66
N LYS A 187 -10.89 0.68 -3.47
CA LYS A 187 -11.69 1.69 -4.19
C LYS A 187 -12.36 2.68 -3.24
N ASN A 188 -12.92 2.18 -2.13
CA ASN A 188 -13.64 3.02 -1.17
C ASN A 188 -12.70 4.02 -0.47
N MET A 189 -11.47 3.60 -0.13
CA MET A 189 -10.50 4.50 0.46
C MET A 189 -10.02 5.53 -0.57
N ASN A 190 -9.65 5.09 -1.77
CA ASN A 190 -9.13 5.99 -2.82
C ASN A 190 -10.12 7.08 -3.22
N LYS A 191 -11.41 6.76 -3.26
CA LYS A 191 -12.47 7.74 -3.56
C LYS A 191 -12.52 8.88 -2.53
N ILE A 192 -12.26 8.57 -1.27
CA ILE A 192 -12.45 9.50 -0.14
C ILE A 192 -11.14 10.23 0.18
N TYR A 193 -10.01 9.52 0.16
CA TYR A 193 -8.75 9.97 0.74
C TYR A 193 -7.70 10.46 -0.27
N GLY A 194 -8.07 10.57 -1.55
CA GLY A 194 -7.40 11.45 -2.50
C GLY A 194 -6.77 10.77 -3.71
N PHE A 195 -6.42 9.48 -3.65
CA PHE A 195 -5.74 8.82 -4.76
C PHE A 195 -6.59 8.80 -6.04
N GLU A 196 -7.89 8.55 -5.93
CA GLU A 196 -8.80 8.59 -7.09
C GLU A 196 -8.79 9.98 -7.74
N GLY A 197 -8.89 11.04 -6.93
CA GLY A 197 -8.85 12.41 -7.41
C GLY A 197 -7.50 12.80 -8.00
N GLU A 198 -6.40 12.32 -7.41
CA GLU A 198 -5.04 12.60 -7.87
C GLU A 198 -4.79 11.97 -9.25
N VAL A 199 -5.14 10.69 -9.42
CA VAL A 199 -4.98 9.99 -10.70
C VAL A 199 -5.84 10.63 -11.78
N LYS A 200 -7.10 10.99 -11.48
CA LYS A 200 -7.98 11.65 -12.45
C LYS A 200 -7.52 13.06 -12.81
N HIS A 201 -6.86 13.75 -11.89
CA HIS A 201 -6.28 15.07 -12.15
C HIS A 201 -5.02 14.98 -13.03
N LYS A 202 -4.13 14.03 -12.74
CA LYS A 202 -2.86 13.83 -13.46
C LYS A 202 -3.05 13.10 -14.80
N TYR A 203 -4.06 12.26 -14.90
CA TYR A 203 -4.38 11.43 -16.07
C TYR A 203 -5.89 11.39 -16.33
N ASP A 204 -6.55 10.25 -16.08
CA ASP A 204 -7.95 10.02 -16.40
C ASP A 204 -8.56 8.82 -15.63
N GLU A 205 -9.85 8.59 -15.84
CA GLU A 205 -10.60 7.46 -15.27
C GLU A 205 -10.02 6.09 -15.67
N THR A 206 -9.55 5.95 -16.91
CA THR A 206 -9.00 4.70 -17.43
C THR A 206 -7.79 4.25 -16.63
N VAL A 207 -6.87 5.17 -16.34
CA VAL A 207 -5.70 4.88 -15.50
C VAL A 207 -6.12 4.47 -14.08
N MET A 208 -7.11 5.14 -13.49
CA MET A 208 -7.61 4.79 -12.15
C MET A 208 -8.27 3.41 -12.09
N GLN A 209 -9.04 3.05 -13.11
CA GLN A 209 -9.63 1.71 -13.21
C GLN A 209 -8.55 0.63 -13.29
N LEU A 210 -7.48 0.86 -14.05
CA LEU A 210 -6.34 -0.05 -14.10
C LEU A 210 -5.61 -0.16 -12.75
N PHE A 211 -5.43 0.94 -12.00
CA PHE A 211 -4.91 0.86 -10.63
C PHE A 211 -5.79 -0.01 -9.74
N THR A 212 -7.12 0.15 -9.81
CA THR A 212 -8.06 -0.68 -9.04
C THR A 212 -7.90 -2.16 -9.37
N GLU A 213 -7.77 -2.51 -10.65
CA GLU A 213 -7.51 -3.90 -11.07
C GLU A 213 -6.17 -4.41 -10.54
N VAL A 214 -5.10 -3.61 -10.59
CA VAL A 214 -3.77 -3.99 -10.10
C VAL A 214 -3.76 -4.18 -8.58
N PHE A 215 -4.38 -3.26 -7.84
CA PHE A 215 -4.47 -3.34 -6.38
C PHE A 215 -5.20 -4.60 -5.90
N ASN A 216 -6.20 -5.06 -6.64
CA ASN A 216 -6.88 -6.32 -6.32
C ASN A 216 -5.97 -7.55 -6.36
N TRP A 217 -4.87 -7.50 -7.10
CA TRP A 217 -3.92 -8.62 -7.19
C TRP A 217 -2.75 -8.55 -6.20
N LEU A 218 -2.60 -7.47 -5.45
CA LEU A 218 -1.55 -7.35 -4.44
C LEU A 218 -1.68 -8.48 -3.39
N PRO A 219 -0.59 -9.21 -3.08
CA PRO A 219 -0.56 -10.19 -1.99
C PRO A 219 -0.95 -9.56 -0.65
N LEU A 220 -1.53 -10.36 0.24
CA LEU A 220 -2.07 -9.88 1.53
C LEU A 220 -1.08 -10.01 2.68
N ALA A 221 -0.10 -10.91 2.55
CA ALA A 221 0.84 -11.23 3.60
C ALA A 221 2.16 -11.74 3.02
N ALA A 222 3.22 -11.69 3.83
CA ALA A 222 4.50 -12.33 3.54
C ALA A 222 5.05 -13.05 4.78
N VAL A 223 5.75 -14.16 4.58
CA VAL A 223 6.56 -14.81 5.62
C VAL A 223 8.02 -14.75 5.22
N ILE A 224 8.85 -14.13 6.06
CA ILE A 224 10.29 -14.01 5.86
C ILE A 224 11.00 -15.09 6.69
N GLU A 225 11.87 -15.87 6.03
CA GLU A 225 12.67 -16.96 6.62
C GLU A 225 11.83 -18.00 7.40
N ASN A 226 10.54 -18.16 7.07
CA ASN A 226 9.59 -18.96 7.84
C ASN A 226 9.48 -18.58 9.33
N LYS A 227 9.90 -17.36 9.71
CA LYS A 227 9.93 -16.87 11.10
C LYS A 227 9.09 -15.63 11.34
N VAL A 228 9.08 -14.70 10.41
CA VAL A 228 8.42 -13.40 10.58
C VAL A 228 7.23 -13.31 9.63
N LEU A 229 6.02 -13.21 10.17
CA LEU A 229 4.83 -12.88 9.39
C LEU A 229 4.73 -11.35 9.26
N VAL A 230 4.50 -10.86 8.05
CA VAL A 230 4.24 -9.46 7.74
C VAL A 230 2.85 -9.33 7.13
N VAL A 231 2.01 -8.47 7.71
CA VAL A 231 0.65 -8.13 7.26
C VAL A 231 0.41 -6.64 7.48
N HIS A 232 -0.46 -5.99 6.71
CA HIS A 232 -0.66 -4.54 6.89
C HIS A 232 -1.39 -4.23 8.22
N GLY A 233 -2.60 -4.78 8.38
CA GLY A 233 -3.47 -4.63 9.55
C GLY A 233 -3.05 -5.55 10.68
N GLY A 234 -3.59 -6.77 10.75
CA GLY A 234 -3.27 -7.63 11.89
C GLY A 234 -3.85 -9.04 11.79
N LEU A 235 -4.18 -9.59 12.96
CA LEU A 235 -4.67 -10.96 13.09
C LEU A 235 -6.20 -11.04 13.07
N PHE A 236 -6.69 -12.25 13.27
CA PHE A 236 -8.03 -12.67 12.89
C PHE A 236 -9.03 -12.69 14.05
N SER A 237 -10.28 -12.44 13.70
CA SER A 237 -11.46 -12.68 14.55
C SER A 237 -11.64 -14.17 14.84
N GLU A 238 -11.32 -15.01 13.86
CA GLU A 238 -11.37 -16.47 13.97
C GLU A 238 -10.15 -17.03 14.73
N GLU A 239 -10.35 -18.17 15.39
CA GLU A 239 -9.29 -18.92 16.05
C GLU A 239 -8.72 -19.99 15.11
N ASN A 240 -7.48 -20.42 15.37
CA ASN A 240 -6.80 -21.50 14.65
C ASN A 240 -6.60 -21.26 13.15
N VAL A 241 -6.59 -20.00 12.70
CA VAL A 241 -6.22 -19.64 11.33
C VAL A 241 -4.77 -20.02 11.07
N THR A 242 -4.53 -20.69 9.94
CA THR A 242 -3.21 -21.13 9.51
C THR A 242 -2.68 -20.29 8.34
N LEU A 243 -1.37 -20.35 8.09
CA LEU A 243 -0.77 -19.78 6.88
C LEU A 243 -1.40 -20.33 5.59
N ALA A 244 -1.85 -21.59 5.59
CA ALA A 244 -2.50 -22.20 4.44
C ALA A 244 -3.90 -21.60 4.18
N ASP A 245 -4.56 -21.08 5.20
CA ASP A 245 -5.85 -20.40 5.04
C ASP A 245 -5.65 -19.03 4.40
N ILE A 246 -4.58 -18.31 4.77
CA ILE A 246 -4.18 -17.04 4.14
C ILE A 246 -3.85 -17.24 2.65
N GLU A 247 -3.11 -18.31 2.32
CA GLU A 247 -2.70 -18.63 0.96
C GLU A 247 -3.91 -18.91 0.02
N LYS A 248 -4.99 -19.47 0.58
CA LYS A 248 -6.23 -19.80 -0.14
C LYS A 248 -7.19 -18.63 -0.36
N ILE A 249 -6.91 -17.46 0.21
CA ILE A 249 -7.80 -16.30 0.07
C ILE A 249 -7.87 -15.89 -1.41
N ASP A 250 -9.09 -15.88 -1.97
CA ASP A 250 -9.38 -15.27 -3.27
C ASP A 250 -9.37 -13.74 -3.14
N ARG A 251 -8.18 -13.17 -3.38
CA ARG A 251 -7.88 -11.76 -3.09
C ARG A 251 -8.27 -10.79 -4.20
N ASN A 252 -8.56 -11.27 -5.42
CA ASN A 252 -8.85 -10.42 -6.59
C ASN A 252 -10.25 -9.79 -6.53
N ARG A 253 -10.45 -8.93 -5.54
CA ARG A 253 -11.72 -8.26 -5.21
C ARG A 253 -11.47 -7.09 -4.27
N GLU A 254 -12.47 -6.25 -4.10
CA GLU A 254 -12.48 -5.30 -3.00
C GLU A 254 -12.53 -6.04 -1.64
N PRO A 255 -11.87 -5.51 -0.60
CA PRO A 255 -11.92 -6.11 0.73
C PRO A 255 -13.37 -6.24 1.23
N PRO A 256 -13.78 -7.42 1.73
CA PRO A 256 -15.10 -7.59 2.33
C PRO A 256 -15.21 -6.82 3.66
N GLU A 257 -16.44 -6.65 4.17
CA GLU A 257 -16.66 -6.02 5.48
C GLU A 257 -16.17 -6.87 6.66
N SER A 258 -15.96 -8.17 6.46
CA SER A 258 -15.47 -9.12 7.49
C SER A 258 -14.75 -10.32 6.87
N GLY A 259 -14.11 -11.14 7.72
CA GLY A 259 -13.37 -12.34 7.33
C GLY A 259 -11.87 -12.09 7.15
N LEU A 260 -11.13 -13.16 6.84
CA LEU A 260 -9.66 -13.15 6.90
C LEU A 260 -9.00 -12.02 6.10
N MET A 261 -9.49 -11.73 4.90
CA MET A 261 -8.97 -10.64 4.07
C MET A 261 -9.19 -9.27 4.71
N SER A 262 -10.34 -9.06 5.35
CA SER A 262 -10.63 -7.80 6.06
C SER A 262 -9.74 -7.65 7.28
N ASP A 263 -9.64 -8.71 8.09
CA ASP A 263 -8.84 -8.72 9.32
C ASP A 263 -7.35 -8.45 9.04
N LEU A 264 -6.78 -9.03 7.98
CA LEU A 264 -5.40 -8.78 7.55
C LEU A 264 -5.11 -7.32 7.19
N MET A 265 -6.15 -6.55 6.84
CA MET A 265 -6.01 -5.17 6.35
C MET A 265 -6.48 -4.14 7.38
N TRP A 266 -7.32 -4.51 8.36
CA TRP A 266 -8.01 -3.55 9.24
C TRP A 266 -7.85 -3.78 10.74
N SER A 267 -7.38 -4.95 11.17
CA SER A 267 -7.27 -5.25 12.60
C SER A 267 -6.10 -4.52 13.26
N ASP A 268 -6.27 -4.19 14.54
CA ASP A 268 -5.28 -3.51 15.37
C ASP A 268 -4.94 -4.32 16.64
N PRO A 269 -3.70 -4.25 17.15
CA PRO A 269 -3.38 -4.84 18.45
C PRO A 269 -4.06 -4.09 19.60
N GLN A 270 -4.31 -4.78 20.73
CA GLN A 270 -4.74 -4.18 21.99
C GLN A 270 -3.88 -4.69 23.16
N PRO A 271 -3.65 -3.87 24.20
CA PRO A 271 -2.73 -4.23 25.28
C PRO A 271 -3.25 -5.33 26.21
N PHE A 272 -4.56 -5.64 26.17
CA PHE A 272 -5.19 -6.61 27.06
C PHE A 272 -5.54 -7.90 26.32
N PRO A 273 -5.51 -9.07 26.99
CA PRO A 273 -5.89 -10.35 26.38
C PRO A 273 -7.30 -10.36 25.79
N GLY A 274 -7.51 -11.24 24.81
CA GLY A 274 -8.77 -11.49 24.13
C GLY A 274 -8.93 -10.68 22.84
N ARG A 275 -10.17 -10.60 22.38
CA ARG A 275 -10.57 -9.83 21.18
C ARG A 275 -11.61 -8.78 21.58
N GLY A 276 -11.55 -7.63 20.94
CA GLY A 276 -12.46 -6.52 21.15
C GLY A 276 -12.96 -5.90 19.85
N PRO A 277 -14.00 -5.05 19.92
CA PRO A 277 -14.43 -4.30 18.75
C PRO A 277 -13.30 -3.40 18.25
N SER A 278 -13.19 -3.26 16.93
CA SER A 278 -12.27 -2.30 16.33
C SER A 278 -12.73 -0.87 16.58
N LYS A 279 -11.77 0.02 16.89
CA LYS A 279 -12.02 1.47 16.98
C LYS A 279 -12.39 2.09 15.62
N ARG A 280 -12.11 1.37 14.53
CA ARG A 280 -12.36 1.81 13.14
C ARG A 280 -13.74 1.42 12.63
N GLY A 281 -14.49 0.60 13.38
CA GLY A 281 -15.79 0.06 12.95
C GLY A 281 -15.70 -1.09 11.94
N ILE A 282 -14.48 -1.51 11.55
CA ILE A 282 -14.17 -2.65 10.69
C ILE A 282 -12.90 -3.34 11.20
N GLY A 283 -12.80 -4.67 11.03
CA GLY A 283 -11.78 -5.51 11.65
C GLY A 283 -12.03 -5.70 13.15
N LEU A 284 -10.98 -6.05 13.90
CA LEU A 284 -11.04 -6.24 15.34
C LEU A 284 -9.83 -5.67 16.07
N SER A 285 -9.95 -5.57 17.38
CA SER A 285 -8.81 -5.41 18.29
C SER A 285 -8.38 -6.80 18.79
N PHE A 286 -7.09 -7.15 18.73
CA PHE A 286 -6.58 -8.47 19.17
C PHE A 286 -5.46 -8.37 20.21
N GLY A 287 -5.53 -9.18 21.25
CA GLY A 287 -4.63 -9.16 22.39
C GLY A 287 -3.31 -9.94 22.22
N PRO A 288 -2.44 -9.90 23.25
CA PRO A 288 -1.19 -10.64 23.28
C PRO A 288 -1.37 -12.17 23.24
N ASP A 289 -2.43 -12.70 23.84
CA ASP A 289 -2.81 -14.11 23.80
C ASP A 289 -3.16 -14.58 22.38
N VAL A 290 -3.89 -13.76 21.61
CA VAL A 290 -4.22 -14.04 20.19
C VAL A 290 -2.95 -14.09 19.35
N THR A 291 -2.04 -13.14 19.56
CA THR A 291 -0.76 -13.08 18.85
C THR A 291 0.09 -14.30 19.15
N LYS A 292 0.25 -14.62 20.44
CA LYS A 292 1.02 -15.77 20.88
C LYS A 292 0.47 -17.08 20.32
N ALA A 293 -0.83 -17.31 20.43
CA ALA A 293 -1.48 -18.53 19.94
C ALA A 293 -1.32 -18.71 18.42
N PHE A 294 -1.47 -17.63 17.64
CA PHE A 294 -1.29 -17.68 16.19
C PHE A 294 0.17 -18.01 15.80
N LEU A 295 1.14 -17.36 16.44
CA LEU A 295 2.56 -17.58 16.18
C LEU A 295 2.99 -19.01 16.55
N GLU A 296 2.54 -19.51 17.70
CA GLU A 296 2.81 -20.89 18.15
C GLU A 296 2.21 -21.93 17.18
N LEU A 297 0.94 -21.75 16.77
CA LEU A 297 0.26 -22.64 15.84
C LEU A 297 0.99 -22.74 14.48
N ASN A 298 1.52 -21.61 14.01
CA ASN A 298 2.14 -21.50 12.68
C ASN A 298 3.67 -21.61 12.71
N ASN A 299 4.27 -21.92 13.87
CA ASN A 299 5.71 -22.01 14.08
C ASN A 299 6.47 -20.73 13.64
N LEU A 300 5.93 -19.58 14.02
CA LEU A 300 6.48 -18.26 13.75
C LEU A 300 7.03 -17.63 15.04
N ASP A 301 7.98 -16.72 14.89
CA ASP A 301 8.62 -16.05 16.02
C ASP A 301 8.03 -14.67 16.28
N LEU A 302 7.58 -13.98 15.22
CA LEU A 302 7.26 -12.56 15.23
C LEU A 302 6.16 -12.19 14.21
N LEU A 303 5.28 -11.27 14.60
CA LEU A 303 4.35 -10.54 13.74
C LEU A 303 4.87 -9.11 13.54
N VAL A 304 5.02 -8.69 12.28
CA VAL A 304 5.25 -7.29 11.89
C VAL A 304 4.02 -6.78 11.16
N ARG A 305 3.57 -5.59 11.54
CA ARG A 305 2.42 -4.90 10.95
C ARG A 305 2.64 -3.40 10.84
N SER A 306 1.71 -2.67 10.21
CA SER A 306 1.82 -1.23 9.97
C SER A 306 0.58 -0.46 10.42
N HIS A 307 -0.18 0.22 9.55
CA HIS A 307 -1.58 0.69 9.71
C HIS A 307 -1.91 1.69 10.85
N GLU A 308 -1.05 1.82 11.84
CA GLU A 308 -1.16 2.79 12.94
C GLU A 308 0.09 3.66 12.99
N VAL A 309 -0.13 4.98 12.98
CA VAL A 309 0.91 5.98 13.25
C VAL A 309 1.47 5.75 14.66
N LYS A 310 2.79 5.78 14.80
CA LYS A 310 3.49 5.73 16.10
C LYS A 310 4.49 6.89 16.17
N ASP A 311 4.60 7.54 17.33
CA ASP A 311 5.44 8.73 17.51
C ASP A 311 6.90 8.51 17.09
N GLU A 312 7.44 7.34 17.42
CA GLU A 312 8.82 6.95 17.11
C GLU A 312 8.96 6.19 15.78
N GLY A 313 7.88 6.12 14.98
CA GLY A 313 7.82 5.37 13.72
C GLY A 313 7.68 3.86 13.90
N TYR A 314 7.79 3.34 15.12
CA TYR A 314 7.54 1.95 15.43
C TYR A 314 7.04 1.77 16.87
N LEU A 315 6.46 0.60 17.16
CA LEU A 315 6.11 0.20 18.52
C LEU A 315 6.22 -1.33 18.66
N VAL A 316 6.84 -1.78 19.75
CA VAL A 316 6.96 -3.20 20.10
C VAL A 316 5.94 -3.52 21.19
N GLU A 317 4.99 -4.40 20.89
CA GLU A 317 3.87 -4.78 21.74
C GLU A 317 3.82 -6.31 21.93
N HIS A 318 2.87 -6.76 22.75
CA HIS A 318 2.58 -8.18 22.98
C HIS A 318 3.83 -8.99 23.35
N ASP A 319 4.56 -8.53 24.37
CA ASP A 319 5.77 -9.19 24.89
C ASP A 319 6.86 -9.39 23.81
N GLY A 320 6.97 -8.45 22.88
CA GLY A 320 7.96 -8.50 21.79
C GLY A 320 7.52 -9.33 20.58
N LYS A 321 6.26 -9.78 20.54
CA LYS A 321 5.73 -10.64 19.47
C LYS A 321 4.96 -9.91 18.38
N CYS A 322 4.53 -8.67 18.63
CA CYS A 322 3.85 -7.83 17.64
C CYS A 322 4.59 -6.51 17.49
N ILE A 323 5.03 -6.17 16.28
CA ILE A 323 5.72 -4.92 15.99
C ILE A 323 4.89 -4.12 15.00
N THR A 324 4.57 -2.88 15.34
CA THR A 324 4.08 -1.89 14.39
C THR A 324 5.26 -1.12 13.81
N VAL A 325 5.33 -0.96 12.49
CA VAL A 325 6.27 -0.06 11.78
C VAL A 325 5.50 0.88 10.86
N PHE A 326 5.88 2.15 10.86
CA PHE A 326 5.21 3.21 10.11
C PHE A 326 6.25 4.11 9.43
N SER A 327 6.18 4.28 8.12
CA SER A 327 7.24 4.89 7.31
C SER A 327 6.86 6.26 6.72
N ALA A 328 5.79 6.88 7.20
CA ALA A 328 5.39 8.25 6.84
C ALA A 328 5.70 9.22 8.00
N PRO A 329 6.90 9.85 8.03
CA PRO A 329 7.25 10.82 9.07
C PRO A 329 6.41 12.09 8.95
N ASN A 330 6.17 12.79 10.06
CA ASN A 330 5.30 13.97 10.15
C ASN A 330 3.99 13.79 9.36
N TYR A 331 3.30 12.69 9.64
CA TYR A 331 2.18 12.24 8.83
C TYR A 331 1.14 13.35 8.60
N CYS A 332 0.74 13.52 7.35
CA CYS A 332 -0.17 14.59 6.90
C CYS A 332 0.28 16.01 7.32
N ASP A 333 1.59 16.26 7.39
CA ASP A 333 2.21 17.54 7.76
C ASP A 333 1.81 18.08 9.15
N GLN A 334 1.23 17.25 10.01
CA GLN A 334 0.61 17.67 11.27
C GLN A 334 1.03 16.84 12.48
N MET A 335 1.28 15.54 12.30
CA MET A 335 1.43 14.62 13.43
C MET A 335 2.78 14.74 14.16
N GLY A 336 3.83 15.23 13.50
CA GLY A 336 5.17 15.38 14.10
C GLY A 336 5.88 14.06 14.45
N ASN A 337 5.31 12.90 14.10
CA ASN A 337 5.92 11.58 14.34
C ASN A 337 7.19 11.38 13.50
N LYS A 338 8.09 10.51 13.96
CA LYS A 338 9.14 9.94 13.12
C LYS A 338 8.57 8.86 12.20
N GLY A 339 9.30 8.58 11.13
CA GLY A 339 9.15 7.37 10.34
C GLY A 339 10.18 6.33 10.79
N ALA A 340 9.92 5.05 10.55
CA ALA A 340 10.90 4.00 10.71
C ALA A 340 10.78 2.93 9.61
N PHE A 341 11.85 2.18 9.42
CA PHE A 341 11.86 0.91 8.71
C PHE A 341 12.65 -0.13 9.53
N ILE A 342 12.35 -1.41 9.31
CA ILE A 342 13.00 -2.53 10.00
C ILE A 342 13.95 -3.22 9.04
N ARG A 343 15.19 -3.47 9.45
CA ARG A 343 16.13 -4.35 8.76
C ARG A 343 16.23 -5.67 9.51
N PHE A 344 15.98 -6.77 8.82
CA PHE A 344 16.24 -8.12 9.29
C PHE A 344 17.53 -8.63 8.65
N GLU A 345 18.46 -9.09 9.47
CA GLU A 345 19.64 -9.83 9.04
C GLU A 345 19.42 -11.33 9.32
N ARG A 346 20.47 -12.14 9.24
CA ARG A 346 20.40 -13.60 9.43
C ARG A 346 19.83 -14.08 10.76
N ASP A 347 20.04 -13.32 11.82
CA ASP A 347 19.49 -13.65 13.15
C ASP A 347 17.99 -13.37 13.27
N MET A 348 17.39 -12.81 12.20
CA MET A 348 16.00 -12.36 12.13
C MET A 348 15.59 -11.43 13.29
N GLN A 349 16.56 -10.77 13.93
CA GLN A 349 16.28 -9.76 14.94
C GLN A 349 15.92 -8.43 14.27
N PRO A 350 14.82 -7.77 14.69
CA PRO A 350 14.40 -6.51 14.09
C PRO A 350 15.36 -5.38 14.48
N ARG A 351 15.97 -4.74 13.48
CA ARG A 351 16.80 -3.54 13.66
C ARG A 351 16.07 -2.33 13.11
N PHE A 352 15.68 -1.41 13.98
CA PHE A 352 14.92 -0.22 13.59
C PHE A 352 15.86 0.90 13.16
N THR A 353 15.56 1.53 12.03
CA THR A 353 16.14 2.82 11.65
C THR A 353 15.03 3.86 11.61
N GLN A 354 15.16 4.88 12.45
CA GLN A 354 14.21 5.99 12.51
C GLN A 354 14.70 7.15 11.64
N PHE A 355 13.76 7.90 11.07
CA PHE A 355 14.04 9.08 10.26
C PHE A 355 12.95 10.14 10.44
N VAL A 356 13.28 11.37 10.09
CA VAL A 356 12.37 12.52 10.15
C VAL A 356 11.94 12.92 8.74
N ALA A 357 10.88 13.73 8.67
CA ALA A 357 10.34 14.21 7.40
C ALA A 357 11.33 15.13 6.69
N VAL A 358 11.30 15.11 5.36
CA VAL A 358 12.06 16.01 4.51
C VAL A 358 11.16 17.04 3.82
N GLU A 359 11.76 18.11 3.31
CA GLU A 359 11.01 19.14 2.59
C GLU A 359 10.42 18.58 1.29
N HIS A 360 9.19 19.00 0.98
CA HIS A 360 8.48 18.69 -0.26
C HIS A 360 7.81 19.97 -0.82
N PRO A 361 7.42 19.98 -2.11
CA PRO A 361 6.67 21.10 -2.68
C PRO A 361 5.40 21.40 -1.87
N PRO A 362 4.95 22.67 -1.82
CA PRO A 362 3.89 23.14 -0.93
C PRO A 362 2.49 22.75 -1.42
N ILE A 363 2.26 21.46 -1.67
CA ILE A 363 0.95 20.87 -1.95
C ILE A 363 0.46 20.26 -0.65
N ARG A 364 -0.66 20.77 -0.13
CA ARG A 364 -1.22 20.29 1.13
C ARG A 364 -1.63 18.82 1.03
N PRO A 365 -1.56 18.05 2.12
CA PRO A 365 -2.22 16.74 2.21
C PRO A 365 -3.69 16.85 1.85
N MET A 366 -4.26 15.78 1.30
CA MET A 366 -5.67 15.67 0.90
C MET A 366 -6.09 16.69 -0.17
N ALA A 367 -5.15 17.29 -0.93
CA ALA A 367 -5.47 18.28 -1.96
C ALA A 367 -6.37 17.74 -3.07
N TYR A 368 -6.33 16.42 -3.30
CA TYR A 368 -7.13 15.71 -4.30
C TYR A 368 -8.29 14.90 -3.71
N ALA A 369 -8.47 14.94 -2.39
CA ALA A 369 -9.57 14.23 -1.73
C ALA A 369 -10.92 14.85 -2.11
N GLY A 370 -11.95 14.01 -2.19
CA GLY A 370 -13.31 14.50 -2.43
C GLY A 370 -13.74 15.51 -1.37
N ASN A 371 -14.68 16.41 -1.69
CA ASN A 371 -15.10 17.55 -0.84
C ASN A 371 -15.44 17.25 0.64
N MET A 372 -15.60 15.97 1.04
CA MET A 372 -15.72 15.59 2.46
C MET A 372 -14.38 15.33 3.17
N GLY A 373 -13.33 14.88 2.47
CA GLY A 373 -12.02 14.61 3.04
C GLY A 373 -11.29 15.87 3.51
N GLY A 374 -11.44 16.98 2.79
CA GLY A 374 -10.91 18.29 3.18
C GLY A 374 -11.67 19.00 4.32
N MET A 375 -12.80 18.44 4.80
CA MET A 375 -13.53 18.98 5.95
C MET A 375 -13.07 18.41 7.30
N PHE A 376 -12.20 17.38 7.29
CA PHE A 376 -11.67 16.71 8.49
C PHE A 376 -10.14 16.75 8.58
N GLY A 377 -9.48 17.47 7.67
CA GLY A 377 -8.02 17.70 7.68
C GLY A 377 -7.62 18.99 8.39
#